data_AF-A0AAD6EKK7-F1
#
_entry.id   AF-A0AAD6EKK7-F1
#
_cell.length_a   1.000
_cell.length_b   1.000
_cell.length_c   1.000
_cell.angle_alpha   90.00
_cell.angle_beta   90.00
_cell.angle_gamma   90.00
#
_symmetry.space_group_name_H-M   'P 1'
#
loop_
_entity.id
_entity.type
_entity.pdbx_description
1 polymer ?
#
loop_
_entity_poly.entity_id
_entity_poly.type
_entity_poly.pdbx_seq_one_letter_code
_entity_poly.pdbx_strand_id
1 'polypeptide(L)'
;MQTETESDSLSEFRDWAYLPPEIVDLISVKVKYIVDYVRFRAVCSSWRSASCPKPRHLPPQLPWLMFPYAEKARSKNVRTRFFYDVWESKMREIPIPETWGMTCCASYRGWLLLVSYKGRQVSLLNPLTRCEIELPAFSCTWYHLYWVDFGKSKMTFSADLTHPNCLITVFLENDWVISCRIGERSWKRCQLL
;
A
#
# COMPACT_ATOMS: atom_id res chain seq x y z
N MET A 1 61.64 28.85 3.17
CA MET A 1 61.44 28.32 1.81
C MET A 1 60.38 27.22 1.94
N GLN A 2 59.18 27.53 1.45
CA GLN A 2 58.02 26.69 1.07
C GLN A 2 57.80 25.37 1.84
N THR A 3 56.78 25.26 2.71
CA THR A 3 55.36 24.94 2.43
C THR A 3 55.16 23.68 1.61
N GLU A 4 54.56 22.65 2.22
CA GLU A 4 53.51 21.83 1.59
C GLU A 4 52.76 21.05 2.69
N THR A 5 51.73 21.72 3.21
CA THR A 5 50.51 21.08 3.73
C THR A 5 49.85 20.32 2.58
N GLU A 6 50.00 19.00 2.55
CA GLU A 6 49.16 18.15 1.72
C GLU A 6 47.73 18.19 2.27
N SER A 7 46.89 18.83 1.47
CA SER A 7 45.47 19.03 1.68
C SER A 7 44.74 17.68 1.74
N ASP A 8 44.24 17.35 2.92
CA ASP A 8 43.28 16.29 3.14
C ASP A 8 41.93 16.70 2.52
N SER A 9 41.80 16.58 1.19
CA SER A 9 40.55 16.81 0.49
C SER A 9 39.66 15.59 0.65
N LEU A 10 39.12 15.40 1.87
CA LEU A 10 37.95 14.56 2.07
C LEU A 10 36.82 15.19 1.25
N SER A 11 36.52 14.59 0.10
CA SER A 11 35.29 14.87 -0.63
C SER A 11 34.13 14.82 0.37
N GLU A 12 33.51 15.97 0.68
CA GLU A 12 32.31 16.04 1.50
C GLU A 12 31.22 15.25 0.78
N PHE A 13 31.10 13.96 1.11
CA PHE A 13 30.00 13.14 0.64
C PHE A 13 28.76 13.63 1.37
N ARG A 14 28.07 14.60 0.78
CA ARG A 14 26.81 15.13 1.32
C ARG A 14 25.76 14.05 1.17
N ASP A 15 25.56 13.30 2.23
CA ASP A 15 24.51 12.31 2.29
C ASP A 15 23.15 13.02 2.24
N TRP A 16 22.42 12.75 1.16
CA TRP A 16 21.09 13.26 0.88
C TRP A 16 20.11 13.01 2.04
N ALA A 17 20.36 12.01 2.90
CA ALA A 17 19.57 11.74 4.10
C ALA A 17 19.55 12.91 5.10
N TYR A 18 20.58 13.78 5.09
CA TYR A 18 20.69 14.95 5.99
C TYR A 18 20.12 16.25 5.42
N LEU A 19 19.44 16.21 4.26
CA LEU A 19 18.73 17.40 3.79
C LEU A 19 17.69 17.86 4.82
N PRO A 20 17.58 19.17 5.10
CA PRO A 20 16.51 19.70 5.94
C PRO A 20 15.13 19.30 5.39
N PRO A 21 14.17 18.88 6.25
CA PRO A 21 12.84 18.46 5.82
C PRO A 21 12.12 19.47 4.92
N GLU A 22 12.33 20.76 5.15
CA GLU A 22 11.73 21.85 4.38
C GLU A 22 12.23 21.83 2.92
N ILE A 23 13.50 21.52 2.71
CA ILE A 23 14.08 21.41 1.37
C ILE A 23 13.55 20.17 0.66
N VAL A 24 13.45 19.05 1.37
CA VAL A 24 12.84 17.83 0.83
C VAL A 24 11.39 18.08 0.42
N ASP A 25 10.59 18.75 1.25
CA ASP A 25 9.20 19.07 0.93
C ASP A 25 9.11 19.98 -0.31
N LEU A 26 9.97 21.00 -0.42
CA LEU A 26 10.03 21.88 -1.59
C LEU A 26 10.37 21.12 -2.88
N ILE A 27 11.30 20.17 -2.82
CA ILE A 27 11.63 19.31 -3.97
C ILE A 27 10.42 18.43 -4.31
N SER A 28 9.75 17.90 -3.29
CA SER A 28 8.61 16.98 -3.46
C SER A 28 7.48 17.62 -4.29
N VAL A 29 7.24 18.93 -4.12
CA VAL A 29 6.22 19.70 -4.86
C VAL A 29 6.56 19.90 -6.34
N LYS A 30 7.83 19.71 -6.73
CA LYS A 30 8.28 19.82 -8.13
C LYS A 30 8.17 18.51 -8.91
N VAL A 31 7.95 17.38 -8.22
CA VAL A 31 7.79 16.08 -8.86
C VAL A 31 6.43 16.04 -9.58
N LYS A 32 6.41 15.59 -10.84
CA LYS A 32 5.21 15.66 -11.70
C LYS A 32 4.48 14.33 -11.88
N TYR A 33 5.13 13.22 -11.57
CA TYR A 33 4.61 11.87 -11.79
C TYR A 33 4.55 11.10 -10.48
N ILE A 34 3.46 10.33 -10.28
CA ILE A 34 3.27 9.56 -9.03
C ILE A 34 4.38 8.53 -8.85
N VAL A 35 4.85 7.96 -9.95
CA VAL A 35 5.96 7.00 -9.97
C VAL A 35 7.23 7.61 -9.37
N ASP A 36 7.59 8.80 -9.86
CA ASP A 36 8.78 9.49 -9.39
C ASP A 36 8.59 9.99 -7.96
N TYR A 37 7.37 10.35 -7.58
CA TYR A 37 7.05 10.72 -6.21
C TYR A 37 7.19 9.52 -5.25
N VAL A 38 6.75 8.33 -5.66
CA VAL A 38 6.96 7.09 -4.90
C VAL A 38 8.45 6.79 -4.77
N ARG A 39 9.24 6.90 -5.84
CA ARG A 39 10.70 6.73 -5.81
C ARG A 39 11.38 7.75 -4.90
N PHE A 40 10.97 9.02 -4.99
CA PHE A 40 11.41 10.10 -4.13
C PHE A 40 11.18 9.78 -2.64
N ARG A 41 9.99 9.28 -2.28
CA ARG A 41 9.65 8.85 -0.92
C ARG A 41 10.31 7.52 -0.49
N ALA A 42 10.94 6.82 -1.42
CA ALA A 42 11.63 5.56 -1.17
C ALA A 42 13.15 5.73 -0.95
N VAL A 43 13.70 6.94 -1.12
CA VAL A 43 15.13 7.24 -0.94
C VAL A 43 15.61 6.85 0.46
N CYS A 44 14.98 7.38 1.51
CA CYS A 44 15.24 7.02 2.90
C CYS A 44 14.04 7.38 3.80
N SER A 45 14.11 6.99 5.08
CA SER A 45 13.07 7.30 6.07
C SER A 45 12.89 8.80 6.30
N SER A 46 13.99 9.58 6.31
CA SER A 46 13.96 11.04 6.42
C SER A 46 13.13 11.67 5.30
N TRP A 47 13.40 11.29 4.05
CA TRP A 47 12.68 11.82 2.88
C TRP A 47 11.20 11.40 2.86
N ARG A 48 10.92 10.15 3.25
CA ARG A 48 9.56 9.62 3.35
C ARG A 48 8.71 10.40 4.35
N SER A 49 9.31 10.79 5.48
CA SER A 49 8.65 11.50 6.57
C SER A 49 8.50 13.00 6.27
N ALA A 50 9.47 13.61 5.59
CA ALA A 50 9.44 15.02 5.23
C ALA A 50 8.44 15.36 4.11
N SER A 51 7.91 14.37 3.39
CA SER A 51 7.02 14.58 2.26
C SER A 51 5.62 13.99 2.47
N CYS A 52 4.60 14.69 1.99
CA CYS A 52 3.22 14.29 2.17
C CYS A 52 2.92 12.94 1.50
N PRO A 53 2.28 11.96 2.16
CA PRO A 53 1.93 10.68 1.54
C PRO A 53 0.87 10.81 0.43
N LYS A 54 0.08 11.90 0.44
CA LYS A 54 -0.96 12.22 -0.55
C LYS A 54 -0.66 13.58 -1.19
N PRO A 55 0.20 13.62 -2.23
CA PRO A 55 0.58 14.88 -2.87
C PRO A 55 -0.65 15.51 -3.55
N ARG A 56 -0.98 16.75 -3.17
CA ARG A 56 -2.12 17.49 -3.74
C ARG A 56 -1.81 18.15 -5.09
N HIS A 57 -0.52 18.32 -5.41
CA HIS A 57 -0.05 18.97 -6.63
C HIS A 57 -0.04 18.02 -7.85
N LEU A 58 -0.08 16.71 -7.63
CA LEU A 58 -0.11 15.75 -8.71
C LEU A 58 -1.54 15.64 -9.29
N PRO A 59 -1.69 15.65 -10.62
CA PRO A 59 -2.99 15.35 -11.22
C PRO A 59 -3.42 13.92 -10.86
N PRO A 60 -4.72 13.59 -10.89
CA PRO A 60 -5.18 12.21 -10.73
C PRO A 60 -4.48 11.31 -11.75
N GLN A 61 -3.67 10.36 -11.27
CA GLN A 61 -2.97 9.39 -12.13
C GLN A 61 -3.65 8.03 -12.00
N LEU A 62 -3.69 7.27 -13.10
CA LEU A 62 -4.20 5.90 -13.08
C LEU A 62 -3.39 5.07 -12.07
N PRO A 63 -4.05 4.28 -11.20
CA PRO A 63 -3.36 3.46 -10.23
C PRO A 63 -2.59 2.36 -10.93
N TRP A 64 -1.51 1.90 -10.29
CA TRP A 64 -0.90 0.64 -10.68
C TRP A 64 -1.84 -0.53 -10.37
N LEU A 65 -1.99 -1.44 -11.33
CA LEU A 65 -2.91 -2.56 -11.22
C LEU A 65 -2.18 -3.77 -10.66
N MET A 66 -2.54 -4.20 -9.44
CA MET A 66 -1.95 -5.41 -8.85
C MET A 66 -2.40 -6.64 -9.64
N PHE A 67 -1.46 -7.52 -9.96
CA PHE A 67 -1.75 -8.81 -10.55
C PHE A 67 -2.34 -9.77 -9.49
N PRO A 68 -3.49 -10.41 -9.76
CA PRO A 68 -4.24 -11.15 -8.73
C PRO A 68 -3.54 -12.41 -8.21
N TYR A 69 -2.64 -13.01 -9.00
CA TYR A 69 -1.98 -14.27 -8.65
C TYR A 69 -0.45 -14.11 -8.67
N ALA A 70 0.17 -14.09 -7.49
CA ALA A 70 1.63 -14.09 -7.35
C ALA A 70 2.28 -15.38 -7.90
N GLU A 71 1.59 -16.53 -7.78
CA GLU A 71 2.10 -17.85 -8.20
C GLU A 71 2.27 -17.97 -9.73
N LYS A 72 1.36 -17.39 -10.51
CA LYS A 72 1.47 -17.41 -11.99
C LYS A 72 2.53 -16.46 -12.53
N ALA A 73 3.01 -15.54 -11.70
CA ALA A 73 3.83 -14.43 -12.12
C ALA A 73 5.33 -14.73 -12.01
N ARG A 74 5.83 -15.90 -12.46
CA ARG A 74 7.27 -16.26 -12.57
C ARG A 74 8.18 -15.96 -11.34
N SER A 75 7.64 -15.52 -10.21
CA SER A 75 8.43 -15.07 -9.07
C SER A 75 8.79 -16.27 -8.22
N LYS A 76 10.09 -16.47 -8.08
CA LYS A 76 10.66 -17.38 -7.07
C LYS A 76 10.53 -16.81 -5.66
N ASN A 77 10.18 -15.52 -5.53
CA ASN A 77 10.07 -14.82 -4.26
C ASN A 77 8.61 -14.50 -3.94
N VAL A 78 8.03 -15.36 -3.15
CA VAL A 78 6.66 -15.27 -2.66
C VAL A 78 6.32 -14.04 -1.81
N ARG A 79 7.34 -13.25 -1.42
CA ARG A 79 7.19 -11.98 -0.71
C ARG A 79 7.05 -10.77 -1.63
N THR A 80 6.94 -10.97 -2.94
CA THR A 80 6.74 -9.87 -3.90
C THR A 80 5.35 -9.91 -4.52
N ARG A 81 4.92 -8.75 -5.04
CA ARG A 81 3.70 -8.61 -5.85
C ARG A 81 4.01 -7.83 -7.10
N PHE A 82 3.31 -8.19 -8.18
CA PHE A 82 3.45 -7.53 -9.47
C PHE A 82 2.37 -6.50 -9.66
N PHE A 83 2.77 -5.36 -10.21
CA PHE A 83 1.92 -4.25 -10.50
C PHE A 83 2.13 -3.85 -11.95
N TYR A 84 1.05 -3.77 -12.72
CA TYR A 84 1.09 -3.20 -14.06
C TYR A 84 0.97 -1.68 -13.96
N ASP A 85 2.02 -1.00 -14.40
CA ASP A 85 2.02 0.43 -14.57
C ASP A 85 1.40 0.78 -15.93
N VAL A 86 0.19 1.34 -15.88
CA VAL A 86 -0.56 1.71 -17.08
C VAL A 86 0.13 2.82 -17.87
N TRP A 87 0.89 3.70 -17.21
CA TRP A 87 1.55 4.84 -17.86
C TRP A 87 2.78 4.42 -18.63
N GLU A 88 3.65 3.61 -18.01
CA GLU A 88 4.85 3.11 -18.65
C GLU A 88 4.62 1.83 -19.47
N SER A 89 3.43 1.22 -19.37
CA SER A 89 3.11 -0.10 -19.93
C SER A 89 4.11 -1.18 -19.47
N LYS A 90 4.52 -1.11 -18.19
CA LYS A 90 5.55 -1.99 -17.62
C LYS A 90 5.04 -2.74 -16.40
N MET A 91 5.54 -3.96 -16.24
CA MET A 91 5.39 -4.71 -14.99
C MET A 91 6.44 -4.26 -13.98
N ARG A 92 5.99 -3.95 -12.76
CA ARG A 92 6.82 -3.61 -11.62
C ARG A 92 6.68 -4.70 -10.56
N GLU A 93 7.80 -5.17 -10.04
CA GLU A 93 7.83 -6.06 -8.89
C GLU A 93 8.09 -5.24 -7.62
N ILE A 94 7.20 -5.37 -6.64
CA ILE A 94 7.31 -4.66 -5.36
C ILE A 94 7.41 -5.71 -4.24
N PRO A 95 8.42 -5.66 -3.37
CA PRO A 95 8.50 -6.55 -2.22
C PRO A 95 7.42 -6.22 -1.21
N ILE A 96 6.39 -7.04 -1.05
CA ILE A 96 5.30 -6.86 -0.08
C ILE A 96 5.20 -8.10 0.82
N PRO A 97 6.16 -8.28 1.75
CA PRO A 97 6.21 -9.48 2.60
C PRO A 97 4.95 -9.68 3.43
N GLU A 98 4.21 -8.62 3.75
CA GLU A 98 2.94 -8.64 4.49
C GLU A 98 1.85 -9.42 3.75
N THR A 99 1.99 -9.59 2.42
CA THR A 99 1.06 -10.38 1.61
C THR A 99 1.39 -11.88 1.59
N TRP A 100 2.45 -12.31 2.27
CA TRP A 100 2.81 -13.73 2.33
C TRP A 100 1.75 -14.52 3.12
N GLY A 101 1.21 -15.58 2.51
CA GLY A 101 0.12 -16.37 3.10
C GLY A 101 -1.24 -15.65 3.15
N MET A 102 -1.33 -14.46 2.56
CA MET A 102 -2.54 -13.64 2.53
C MET A 102 -3.07 -13.52 1.10
N THR A 103 -4.39 -13.64 0.96
CA THR A 103 -5.12 -13.39 -0.28
C THR A 103 -5.51 -11.91 -0.33
N CYS A 104 -5.27 -11.25 -1.46
CA CYS A 104 -5.79 -9.90 -1.69
C CYS A 104 -7.23 -10.00 -2.19
N CYS A 105 -8.18 -9.60 -1.34
CA CYS A 105 -9.60 -9.80 -1.57
C CYS A 105 -10.30 -8.61 -2.20
N ALA A 106 -9.81 -7.39 -2.00
CA ALA A 106 -10.38 -6.20 -2.59
C ALA A 106 -9.37 -5.07 -2.54
N SER A 107 -9.59 -4.01 -3.32
CA SER A 107 -8.83 -2.78 -3.19
C SER A 107 -9.74 -1.56 -3.26
N TYR A 108 -9.36 -0.50 -2.53
CA TYR A 108 -10.03 0.79 -2.59
C TYR A 108 -9.06 1.90 -2.20
N ARG A 109 -8.96 2.95 -3.03
CA ARG A 109 -8.12 4.15 -2.77
C ARG A 109 -6.68 3.82 -2.32
N GLY A 110 -6.06 2.82 -2.96
CA GLY A 110 -4.68 2.39 -2.67
C GLY A 110 -4.52 1.48 -1.46
N TRP A 111 -5.60 1.08 -0.80
CA TRP A 111 -5.61 0.07 0.26
C TRP A 111 -6.03 -1.29 -0.30
N LEU A 112 -5.43 -2.34 0.23
CA LEU A 112 -5.70 -3.74 -0.08
C LEU A 112 -6.34 -4.40 1.13
N LEU A 113 -7.44 -5.11 0.93
CA LEU A 113 -7.98 -6.02 1.93
C LEU A 113 -7.25 -7.36 1.83
N LEU A 114 -6.51 -7.71 2.87
CA LEU A 114 -5.77 -8.96 2.97
C LEU A 114 -6.50 -9.90 3.92
N VAL A 115 -6.64 -11.16 3.50
CA VAL A 115 -7.31 -12.20 4.28
C VAL A 115 -6.49 -13.48 4.22
N SER A 116 -6.18 -14.08 5.36
CA SER A 116 -5.53 -15.39 5.40
C SER A 116 -6.48 -16.49 4.94
N TYR A 117 -5.95 -17.64 4.50
CA TYR A 117 -6.75 -18.77 4.00
C TYR A 117 -7.93 -19.19 4.90
N LYS A 118 -7.81 -19.03 6.23
CA LYS A 118 -8.86 -19.36 7.20
C LYS A 118 -9.61 -18.15 7.75
N GLY A 119 -9.42 -16.95 7.18
CA GLY A 119 -10.06 -15.71 7.64
C GLY A 119 -9.71 -15.29 9.07
N ARG A 120 -8.68 -15.90 9.67
CA ARG A 120 -8.26 -15.64 11.05
C ARG A 120 -7.45 -14.35 11.19
N GLN A 121 -6.89 -13.91 10.07
CA GLN A 121 -6.16 -12.65 9.98
C GLN A 121 -6.78 -11.88 8.83
N VAL A 122 -7.23 -10.67 9.14
CA VAL A 122 -7.82 -9.74 8.18
C VAL A 122 -7.15 -8.39 8.43
N SER A 123 -6.63 -7.76 7.39
CA SER A 123 -6.01 -6.44 7.51
C SER A 123 -6.21 -5.60 6.26
N LEU A 124 -6.13 -4.28 6.44
CA LEU A 124 -5.97 -3.33 5.35
C LEU A 124 -4.51 -2.96 5.25
N LEU A 125 -3.93 -3.14 4.07
CA LEU A 125 -2.54 -2.77 3.78
C LEU A 125 -2.48 -1.72 2.70
N ASN A 126 -1.72 -0.65 2.92
CA ASN A 126 -1.29 0.24 1.86
C ASN A 126 0.12 -0.17 1.37
N PRO A 127 0.28 -0.71 0.15
CA PRO A 127 1.53 -1.32 -0.31
C PRO A 127 2.68 -0.32 -0.50
N LEU A 128 2.36 0.97 -0.67
CA LEU A 128 3.35 2.03 -0.87
C LEU A 128 3.85 2.59 0.46
N THR A 129 2.95 2.78 1.43
CA THR A 129 3.30 3.34 2.75
C THR A 129 3.67 2.30 3.80
N ARG A 130 3.28 1.03 3.59
CA ARG A 130 3.35 -0.06 4.58
C ARG A 130 2.52 0.17 5.84
N CYS A 131 1.61 1.15 5.81
CA CYS A 131 0.62 1.27 6.86
C CYS A 131 -0.31 0.06 6.78
N GLU A 132 -0.44 -0.63 7.90
CA GLU A 132 -1.33 -1.76 8.08
C GLU A 132 -2.34 -1.45 9.19
N ILE A 133 -3.58 -1.83 8.97
CA ILE A 133 -4.66 -1.72 9.94
C ILE A 133 -5.26 -3.11 10.11
N GLU A 134 -5.11 -3.67 11.30
CA GLU A 134 -5.74 -4.94 11.64
C GLU A 134 -7.27 -4.77 11.75
N LEU A 135 -7.99 -5.73 11.20
CA LEU A 135 -9.43 -5.83 11.27
C LEU A 135 -9.81 -7.12 11.99
N PRO A 136 -11.06 -7.22 12.49
CA PRO A 136 -11.53 -8.45 13.12
C PRO A 136 -11.39 -9.66 12.19
N ALA A 137 -11.07 -10.81 12.77
CA ALA A 137 -11.18 -12.08 12.06
C ALA A 137 -12.61 -12.30 11.57
N PHE A 138 -12.76 -13.02 10.45
CA PHE A 138 -14.06 -13.53 10.06
C PHE A 138 -14.50 -14.62 11.04
N SER A 139 -15.79 -14.63 11.38
CA SER A 139 -16.34 -15.68 12.24
C SER A 139 -16.14 -17.04 11.58
N CYS A 140 -15.80 -18.07 12.36
CA CYS A 140 -15.73 -19.44 11.88
C CYS A 140 -17.01 -19.86 11.14
N THR A 141 -18.18 -19.33 11.51
CA THR A 141 -19.45 -19.62 10.81
C THR A 141 -19.49 -19.18 9.34
N TRP A 142 -18.48 -18.45 8.87
CA TRP A 142 -18.42 -17.88 7.53
C TRP A 142 -17.68 -18.81 6.54
N TYR A 143 -17.69 -20.12 6.80
CA TYR A 143 -16.96 -21.11 5.98
C TYR A 143 -17.29 -21.07 4.48
N HIS A 144 -18.51 -20.67 4.13
CA HIS A 144 -18.96 -20.48 2.75
C HIS A 144 -18.24 -19.32 2.04
N LEU A 145 -17.73 -18.33 2.77
CA LEU A 145 -16.95 -17.23 2.19
C LEU A 145 -15.52 -17.64 1.82
N TYR A 146 -14.98 -18.76 2.33
CA TYR A 146 -13.64 -19.25 1.95
C TYR A 146 -13.56 -19.81 0.54
N TRP A 147 -14.71 -20.12 -0.07
CA TRP A 147 -14.84 -20.55 -1.47
C TRP A 147 -15.26 -19.43 -2.41
N VAL A 148 -15.54 -18.23 -1.87
CA VAL A 148 -15.83 -17.06 -2.69
C VAL A 148 -14.53 -16.63 -3.35
N ASP A 149 -14.55 -16.52 -4.67
CA ASP A 149 -13.48 -15.88 -5.41
C ASP A 149 -13.49 -14.39 -5.04
N PHE A 150 -12.71 -14.03 -4.02
CA PHE A 150 -12.57 -12.64 -3.64
C PHE A 150 -11.97 -11.80 -4.78
N GLY A 151 -11.41 -12.40 -5.84
CA GLY A 151 -10.94 -11.70 -7.03
C GLY A 151 -11.97 -10.78 -7.70
N LYS A 152 -13.28 -10.94 -7.39
CA LYS A 152 -14.36 -10.07 -7.89
C LYS A 152 -15.02 -9.19 -6.83
N SER A 153 -14.56 -9.22 -5.59
CA SER A 153 -15.15 -8.43 -4.51
C SER A 153 -14.81 -6.93 -4.66
N LYS A 154 -15.74 -6.08 -4.24
CA LYS A 154 -15.59 -4.61 -4.29
C LYS A 154 -15.61 -4.03 -2.89
N MET A 155 -14.67 -3.15 -2.57
CA MET A 155 -14.58 -2.50 -1.27
C MET A 155 -14.80 -0.99 -1.38
N THR A 156 -15.37 -0.40 -0.33
CA THR A 156 -15.50 1.05 -0.18
C THR A 156 -15.37 1.45 1.29
N PHE A 157 -15.03 2.72 1.51
CA PHE A 157 -14.95 3.33 2.83
C PHE A 157 -15.93 4.50 2.92
N SER A 158 -16.62 4.66 4.05
CA SER A 158 -17.50 5.82 4.27
C SER A 158 -16.75 7.13 4.49
N ALA A 159 -15.47 7.05 4.89
CA ALA A 159 -14.60 8.20 5.20
C ALA A 159 -13.13 7.82 4.94
N ASP A 160 -12.19 8.71 5.31
CA ASP A 160 -10.78 8.32 5.41
C ASP A 160 -10.58 7.37 6.60
N LEU A 161 -9.64 6.44 6.49
CA LEU A 161 -9.37 5.43 7.53
C LEU A 161 -8.80 6.05 8.81
N THR A 162 -8.38 7.32 8.78
CA THR A 162 -8.02 8.09 9.98
C THR A 162 -9.24 8.49 10.82
N HIS A 163 -10.45 8.41 10.26
CA HIS A 163 -11.67 8.80 10.98
C HIS A 163 -12.11 7.67 11.94
N PRO A 164 -12.37 7.96 13.23
CA PRO A 164 -12.61 6.94 14.26
C PRO A 164 -13.87 6.08 14.05
N ASN A 165 -14.76 6.52 13.15
CA ASN A 165 -16.00 5.81 12.79
C ASN A 165 -16.08 5.44 11.31
N CYS A 166 -14.94 5.32 10.62
CA CYS A 166 -14.93 4.91 9.22
C CYS A 166 -15.53 3.51 9.08
N LEU A 167 -16.60 3.39 8.29
CA LEU A 167 -17.22 2.12 7.93
C LEU A 167 -16.53 1.56 6.69
N ILE A 168 -16.04 0.34 6.80
CA ILE A 168 -15.52 -0.46 5.69
C ILE A 168 -16.63 -1.38 5.24
N THR A 169 -16.93 -1.37 3.94
CA THR A 169 -17.94 -2.24 3.33
C THR A 169 -17.32 -3.00 2.18
N VAL A 170 -17.58 -4.31 2.12
CA VAL A 170 -17.12 -5.20 1.06
C VAL A 170 -18.33 -5.92 0.47
N PHE A 171 -18.51 -5.79 -0.83
CA PHE A 171 -19.47 -6.54 -1.65
C PHE A 171 -18.78 -7.80 -2.15
N LEU A 172 -19.35 -8.95 -1.83
CA LEU A 172 -18.88 -10.27 -2.20
C LEU A 172 -19.68 -10.78 -3.40
N GLU A 173 -19.11 -11.69 -4.19
CA GLU A 173 -19.71 -12.15 -5.45
C GLU A 173 -21.06 -12.89 -5.26
N ASN A 174 -21.32 -13.47 -4.09
CA ASN A 174 -22.54 -14.22 -3.79
C ASN A 174 -23.66 -13.33 -3.20
N ASP A 175 -23.73 -12.07 -3.62
CA ASP A 175 -24.71 -11.07 -3.15
C ASP A 175 -24.65 -10.80 -1.63
N TRP A 176 -23.51 -11.09 -0.99
CA TRP A 176 -23.29 -10.74 0.41
C TRP A 176 -22.57 -9.40 0.55
N VAL A 177 -23.01 -8.61 1.52
CA VAL A 177 -22.30 -7.41 1.98
C VAL A 177 -21.79 -7.65 3.38
N ILE A 178 -20.49 -7.51 3.58
CA ILE A 178 -19.89 -7.48 4.91
C ILE A 178 -19.46 -6.05 5.25
N SER A 179 -19.60 -5.67 6.52
CA SER A 179 -19.18 -4.36 6.98
C SER A 179 -18.63 -4.37 8.39
N CYS A 180 -17.68 -3.49 8.66
CA CYS A 180 -17.06 -3.32 9.97
C CYS A 180 -16.59 -1.87 10.11
N ARG A 181 -16.73 -1.27 11.28
CA ARG A 181 -16.05 0.00 11.56
C ARG A 181 -14.63 -0.25 12.05
N ILE A 182 -13.76 0.73 11.83
CA ILE A 182 -12.45 0.76 12.47
C ILE A 182 -12.62 0.65 14.00
N GLY A 183 -11.91 -0.28 14.63
CA GLY A 183 -11.95 -0.52 16.07
C GLY A 183 -13.11 -1.41 16.57
N GLU A 184 -14.08 -1.77 15.73
CA GLU A 184 -15.06 -2.81 16.09
C GLU A 184 -14.38 -4.18 16.17
N ARG A 185 -14.98 -5.12 16.92
CA ARG A 185 -14.42 -6.47 17.16
C ARG A 185 -15.02 -7.56 16.28
N SER A 186 -15.99 -7.21 15.44
CA SER A 186 -16.71 -8.21 14.62
C SER A 186 -17.30 -7.56 13.37
N TRP A 187 -17.31 -8.32 12.29
CA TRP A 187 -17.99 -7.95 11.07
C TRP A 187 -19.50 -8.22 11.13
N LYS A 188 -20.28 -7.34 10.51
CA LYS A 188 -21.70 -7.53 10.20
C LYS A 188 -21.84 -8.04 8.78
N ARG A 189 -22.88 -8.82 8.51
CA ARG A 189 -23.19 -9.33 7.16
C ARG A 189 -24.66 -9.16 6.82
N CYS A 190 -24.95 -8.93 5.55
CA CYS A 190 -26.29 -8.82 4.98
C CYS A 190 -26.32 -9.52 3.62
N GLN A 191 -27.37 -10.30 3.33
CA GLN A 191 -27.59 -10.89 2.01
C GLN A 191 -28.47 -9.97 1.18
N LEU A 192 -28.05 -9.68 -0.04
CA LEU A 192 -28.80 -8.90 -1.02
C LEU A 192 -29.65 -9.87 -1.85
N LEU A 193 -30.78 -10.31 -1.28
CA LEU A 193 -31.82 -11.14 -1.90
C LEU A 193 -31.33 -12.47 -2.49
#